data_AF-A0A943BB53-F1
#
_entry.id   AF-A0A943BB53-F1
#
_cell.length_a   1.000
_cell.length_b   1.000
_cell.length_c   1.000
_cell.angle_alpha   90.00
_cell.angle_beta   90.00
_cell.angle_gamma   90.00
#
_symmetry.space_group_name_H-M   'P 1'
#
loop_
_entity.id
_entity.type
_entity.pdbx_description
1 polymer ?
#
loop_
_entity_poly.entity_id
_entity_poly.type
_entity_poly.pdbx_seq_one_letter_code
_entity_poly.pdbx_strand_id
1 'polypeptide(L)'
;MLAKIINKDLEEFEREFKVRRMNYDQVVVNYPSSTGIKVFKKDDVEYIKQTEIDEFLIKYSDFLKVKLNRGISIALYKALLESIEAELDIIFDNLNLLKDKYEVNKRGIWEKEILAVINYKIPVKIIASGQNFKKSGFNISIEVVEEKEFLEICKFEINKIQEEIKEKERILSRYGLAIEKLKNTENLVKMLD
;
A
#
# COMPACT_ATOMS: atom_id res chain seq x y z
N MET A 1 -3.71 -18.46 6.72
CA MET A 1 -4.97 -17.77 7.06
C MET A 1 -6.08 -17.98 6.03
N LEU A 2 -7.31 -18.05 6.52
CA LEU A 2 -8.55 -17.98 5.74
C LEU A 2 -9.23 -16.62 5.97
N ALA A 3 -10.09 -16.25 5.03
CA ALA A 3 -10.93 -15.06 5.06
C ALA A 3 -12.39 -15.51 5.01
N LYS A 4 -13.15 -15.25 6.08
CA LYS A 4 -14.60 -15.44 6.13
C LYS A 4 -15.28 -14.13 5.74
N ILE A 5 -16.19 -14.18 4.78
CA ILE A 5 -16.93 -12.98 4.36
C ILE A 5 -18.04 -12.69 5.37
N ILE A 6 -18.05 -11.48 5.93
CA ILE A 6 -19.01 -11.03 6.95
C ILE A 6 -20.01 -10.01 6.42
N ASN A 7 -19.79 -9.46 5.23
CA ASN A 7 -20.72 -8.53 4.60
C ASN A 7 -21.93 -9.29 4.02
N LYS A 8 -23.12 -8.99 4.55
CA LYS A 8 -24.40 -9.61 4.19
C LYS A 8 -24.91 -9.25 2.80
N ASP A 9 -24.42 -8.15 2.24
CA ASP A 9 -24.80 -7.68 0.91
C ASP A 9 -24.02 -8.39 -0.20
N LEU A 10 -23.03 -9.22 0.15
CA LEU A 10 -22.25 -10.02 -0.79
C LEU A 10 -22.83 -11.43 -0.92
N GLU A 11 -22.86 -11.96 -2.15
CA GLU A 11 -23.24 -13.34 -2.44
C GLU A 11 -22.41 -14.36 -1.64
N GLU A 12 -21.20 -13.97 -1.26
CA GLU A 12 -20.28 -14.82 -0.50
C GLU A 12 -20.46 -14.78 1.01
N PHE A 13 -21.50 -14.13 1.56
CA PHE A 13 -21.73 -14.07 3.00
C PHE A 13 -21.58 -15.44 3.68
N GLU A 14 -20.81 -15.46 4.78
CA GLU A 14 -20.40 -16.64 5.57
C GLU A 14 -19.47 -17.65 4.89
N ARG A 15 -19.14 -17.48 3.60
CA ARG A 15 -18.18 -18.35 2.91
C ARG A 15 -16.75 -18.03 3.35
N GLU A 16 -15.93 -19.08 3.37
CA GLU A 16 -14.52 -19.00 3.70
C GLU A 16 -13.65 -19.25 2.47
N PHE A 17 -12.60 -18.44 2.33
CA PHE A 17 -11.65 -18.59 1.24
C PHE A 17 -10.21 -18.55 1.73
N LYS A 18 -9.34 -19.29 1.05
CA LYS A 18 -7.90 -19.22 1.31
C LYS A 18 -7.36 -17.88 0.86
N VAL A 19 -6.75 -17.13 1.78
CA VAL A 19 -6.09 -15.86 1.45
C VAL A 19 -4.85 -16.14 0.61
N ARG A 20 -4.77 -15.46 -0.53
CA ARG A 20 -3.62 -15.50 -1.44
C ARG A 20 -2.67 -14.33 -1.21
N ARG A 21 -3.23 -13.13 -1.01
CA ARG A 21 -2.49 -11.89 -0.73
C ARG A 21 -3.32 -10.97 0.16
N MET A 22 -2.65 -10.15 0.95
CA MET A 22 -3.25 -9.09 1.74
C MET A 22 -2.57 -7.77 1.39
N ASN A 23 -3.37 -6.76 1.09
CA ASN A 23 -2.97 -5.36 1.02
C ASN A 23 -3.56 -4.63 2.24
N TYR A 24 -3.22 -3.36 2.41
CA TYR A 24 -3.71 -2.59 3.56
C TYR A 24 -5.26 -2.54 3.64
N ASP A 25 -5.93 -2.31 2.52
CA ASP A 25 -7.37 -2.09 2.40
C ASP A 25 -8.13 -3.28 1.79
N GLN A 26 -7.42 -4.25 1.22
CA GLN A 26 -8.00 -5.32 0.42
C GLN A 26 -7.38 -6.68 0.72
N VAL A 27 -8.18 -7.73 0.58
CA VAL A 27 -7.73 -9.11 0.60
C VAL A 27 -8.02 -9.80 -0.74
N VAL A 28 -7.04 -10.51 -1.26
CA VAL A 28 -7.17 -11.34 -2.45
C VAL A 28 -7.25 -12.79 -2.02
N VAL A 29 -8.32 -13.47 -2.39
CA VAL A 29 -8.56 -14.87 -2.04
C VAL A 29 -8.55 -15.76 -3.28
N ASN A 30 -8.26 -17.05 -3.09
CA ASN A 30 -8.48 -18.05 -4.12
C ASN A 30 -9.98 -18.24 -4.31
N TYR A 31 -10.46 -18.11 -5.53
CA TYR A 31 -11.89 -18.17 -5.86
C TYR A 31 -12.11 -19.14 -7.03
N PRO A 32 -13.18 -19.97 -7.02
CA PRO A 32 -13.43 -20.94 -8.09
C PRO A 32 -14.06 -20.28 -9.33
N SER A 33 -13.37 -19.29 -9.90
CA SER A 33 -13.71 -18.63 -11.17
C SER A 33 -12.67 -18.90 -12.24
N SER A 34 -12.95 -18.49 -13.49
CA SER A 34 -11.98 -18.52 -14.59
C SER A 34 -10.69 -17.74 -14.30
N THR A 35 -10.77 -16.68 -13.49
CA THR A 35 -9.61 -15.90 -13.03
C THR A 35 -8.88 -16.54 -11.86
N GLY A 36 -9.53 -17.47 -11.13
CA GLY A 36 -8.98 -18.16 -9.97
C GLY A 36 -8.85 -17.29 -8.70
N ILE A 37 -9.22 -16.01 -8.75
CA ILE A 37 -9.11 -15.07 -7.63
C ILE A 37 -10.31 -14.12 -7.56
N LYS A 38 -10.60 -13.66 -6.34
CA LYS A 38 -11.54 -12.57 -6.06
C LYS A 38 -10.93 -11.62 -5.02
N VAL A 39 -11.28 -10.34 -5.10
CA VAL A 39 -10.82 -9.28 -4.19
C VAL A 39 -11.99 -8.83 -3.34
N PHE A 40 -11.77 -8.72 -2.04
CA PHE A 40 -12.71 -8.19 -1.07
C PHE A 40 -12.08 -7.01 -0.32
N LYS A 41 -12.91 -6.08 0.17
CA LYS A 41 -12.41 -5.08 1.13
C LYS A 41 -12.08 -5.78 2.43
N LYS A 42 -11.08 -5.28 3.14
CA LYS A 42 -10.68 -5.82 4.43
C LYS A 42 -11.83 -5.76 5.46
N ASP A 43 -12.62 -4.70 5.43
CA ASP A 43 -13.75 -4.50 6.35
C ASP A 43 -14.92 -5.49 6.10
N ASP A 44 -14.95 -6.13 4.94
CA ASP A 44 -15.95 -7.15 4.59
C ASP A 44 -15.56 -8.56 5.05
N VAL A 45 -14.41 -8.70 5.74
CA VAL A 45 -13.78 -10.00 6.01
C VAL A 45 -13.34 -10.14 7.47
N GLU A 46 -13.64 -11.29 8.05
CA GLU A 46 -13.05 -11.78 9.29
C GLU A 46 -11.92 -12.78 8.98
N TYR A 47 -10.76 -12.62 9.62
CA TYR A 47 -9.59 -13.48 9.36
C TYR A 47 -9.49 -14.63 10.35
N ILE A 48 -9.41 -15.85 9.82
CA ILE A 48 -9.14 -17.06 10.59
C ILE A 48 -7.63 -17.34 10.52
N LYS A 49 -6.95 -17.07 11.64
CA LYS A 49 -5.51 -17.22 11.82
C LYS A 49 -5.11 -18.70 11.75
N GLN A 50 -3.99 -19.00 11.11
CA GLN A 50 -3.44 -20.35 11.04
C GLN A 50 -1.96 -20.42 11.43
N THR A 51 -1.26 -19.28 11.44
CA THR A 51 0.18 -19.17 11.72
C THR A 51 0.47 -17.90 12.51
N GLU A 52 1.61 -17.84 13.20
CA GLU A 52 2.08 -16.63 13.88
C GLU A 52 2.24 -15.43 12.93
N ILE A 53 2.62 -15.69 11.68
CA ILE A 53 2.72 -14.65 10.65
C ILE A 53 1.34 -14.05 10.37
N ASP A 54 0.28 -14.88 10.35
CA ASP A 54 -1.08 -14.37 10.17
C ASP A 54 -1.47 -13.45 11.32
N GLU A 55 -1.14 -13.83 12.56
CA GLU A 55 -1.42 -13.00 13.74
C GLU A 55 -0.71 -11.65 13.67
N PHE A 56 0.57 -11.67 13.29
CA PHE A 56 1.37 -10.46 13.10
C PHE A 56 0.73 -9.54 12.05
N LEU A 57 0.37 -10.06 10.87
CA LEU A 57 -0.16 -9.25 9.78
C LEU A 57 -1.51 -8.63 10.11
N ILE A 58 -2.34 -9.33 10.88
CA ILE A 58 -3.63 -8.81 11.34
C ILE A 58 -3.42 -7.74 12.41
N LYS A 59 -2.57 -8.02 13.41
CA LYS A 59 -2.30 -7.10 14.53
C LYS A 59 -1.61 -5.82 14.06
N TYR A 60 -0.59 -5.93 13.22
CA TYR A 60 0.24 -4.82 12.77
C TYR A 60 0.00 -4.52 11.29
N SER A 61 -1.28 -4.43 10.93
CA SER A 61 -1.68 -4.34 9.52
C SER A 61 -1.26 -3.05 8.81
N ASP A 62 -0.87 -2.00 9.55
CA ASP A 62 -0.30 -0.79 8.96
C ASP A 62 1.00 -1.04 8.18
N PHE A 63 1.77 -2.08 8.52
CA PHE A 63 2.96 -2.44 7.73
C PHE A 63 2.60 -2.86 6.30
N LEU A 64 1.36 -3.30 6.03
CA LEU A 64 0.89 -3.60 4.67
C LEU A 64 0.83 -2.36 3.78
N LYS A 65 0.89 -1.14 4.34
CA LYS A 65 1.06 0.10 3.56
C LYS A 65 2.43 0.13 2.88
N VAL A 66 3.46 -0.43 3.52
CA VAL A 66 4.82 -0.50 2.96
C VAL A 66 4.83 -1.58 1.89
N LYS A 67 5.17 -1.22 0.66
CA LYS A 67 5.08 -2.17 -0.45
C LYS A 67 6.23 -3.17 -0.40
N LEU A 68 5.91 -4.45 -0.33
CA LEU A 68 6.89 -5.52 -0.58
C LEU A 68 7.11 -5.67 -2.09
N ASN A 69 8.16 -5.02 -2.61
CA ASN A 69 8.61 -5.21 -3.98
C ASN A 69 9.05 -6.67 -4.22
N ARG A 70 9.01 -7.12 -5.48
CA ARG A 70 9.33 -8.50 -5.86
C ARG A 70 10.70 -8.90 -5.32
N GLY A 71 10.74 -9.98 -4.54
CA GLY A 71 11.96 -10.51 -3.94
C GLY A 71 12.17 -10.10 -2.50
N ILE A 72 11.42 -9.12 -1.97
CA ILE A 72 11.46 -8.77 -0.55
C ILE A 72 10.60 -9.76 0.24
N SER A 73 11.16 -10.30 1.32
CA SER A 73 10.47 -11.22 2.22
C SER A 73 9.50 -10.47 3.15
N ILE A 74 8.39 -11.12 3.50
CA ILE A 74 7.44 -10.61 4.51
C ILE A 74 8.07 -10.45 5.90
N ALA A 75 9.18 -11.15 6.15
CA ALA A 75 9.99 -10.99 7.36
C ALA A 75 10.51 -9.56 7.56
N LEU A 76 10.57 -8.74 6.50
CA LEU A 76 10.92 -7.33 6.62
C LEU A 76 9.97 -6.59 7.57
N TYR A 77 8.67 -6.90 7.57
CA TYR A 77 7.73 -6.20 8.46
C TYR A 77 8.03 -6.44 9.93
N LYS A 78 8.38 -7.68 10.30
CA LYS A 78 8.77 -8.01 11.66
C LYS A 78 10.08 -7.31 12.04
N ALA A 79 11.05 -7.29 11.13
CA ALA A 79 12.30 -6.55 11.34
C ALA A 79 12.07 -5.04 11.50
N LEU A 80 11.16 -4.44 10.72
CA LEU A 80 10.78 -3.03 10.87
C LEU A 80 10.14 -2.77 12.24
N LEU A 81 9.20 -3.61 12.68
CA LEU A 81 8.59 -3.48 14.00
C LEU A 81 9.66 -3.50 15.10
N GLU A 82 10.49 -4.55 15.11
CA GLU A 82 11.54 -4.74 16.13
C GLU A 82 12.53 -3.57 16.13
N SER A 83 12.96 -3.09 14.96
CA SER A 83 13.84 -1.93 14.86
C SER A 83 13.18 -0.64 15.34
N ILE A 84 11.89 -0.41 15.01
CA ILE A 84 11.16 0.79 15.46
C ILE A 84 11.01 0.81 16.97
N GLU A 85 10.56 -0.31 17.57
CA GLU A 85 10.37 -0.39 19.03
C GLU A 85 11.70 -0.26 19.77
N ALA A 86 12.78 -0.86 19.25
CA ALA A 86 14.10 -0.79 19.87
C ALA A 86 14.75 0.59 19.77
N GLU A 87 14.70 1.23 18.59
CA GLU A 87 15.36 2.53 18.38
C GLU A 87 14.62 3.68 19.08
N LEU A 88 13.28 3.62 19.11
CA LEU A 88 12.46 4.68 19.69
C LEU A 88 12.11 4.43 21.16
N ASP A 89 12.42 3.24 21.70
CA ASP A 89 12.04 2.79 23.04
C ASP A 89 10.52 2.93 23.31
N ILE A 90 9.72 2.38 22.39
CA ILE A 90 8.25 2.46 22.43
C ILE A 90 7.58 1.09 22.26
N ILE A 91 6.31 1.02 22.64
CA ILE A 91 5.39 -0.02 22.17
C ILE A 91 4.71 0.51 20.91
N PHE A 92 4.82 -0.24 19.81
CA PHE A 92 4.22 0.14 18.54
C PHE A 92 2.69 0.05 18.59
N ASP A 93 2.03 1.08 18.07
CA ASP A 93 0.59 1.19 17.90
C ASP A 93 0.21 1.39 16.43
N ASN A 94 0.78 2.41 15.77
CA ASN A 94 0.41 2.78 14.41
C ASN A 94 1.61 3.20 13.54
N LEU A 95 1.48 2.95 12.23
CA LEU A 95 2.34 3.53 11.20
C LEU A 95 1.50 4.29 10.17
N ASN A 96 1.72 5.61 10.10
CA ASN A 96 1.20 6.46 9.04
C ASN A 96 2.26 6.66 7.95
N LEU A 97 2.14 5.91 6.85
CA LEU A 97 3.09 5.93 5.74
C LEU A 97 2.85 7.15 4.85
N LEU A 98 3.88 7.97 4.65
CA LEU A 98 3.83 9.16 3.79
C LEU A 98 4.60 8.96 2.48
N LYS A 99 5.72 8.25 2.54
CA LYS A 99 6.57 7.99 1.38
C LYS A 99 7.16 6.60 1.48
N ASP A 100 7.17 5.88 0.36
CA ASP A 100 7.79 4.56 0.23
C ASP A 100 8.56 4.48 -1.09
N LYS A 101 9.81 4.94 -1.07
CA LYS A 101 10.69 4.87 -2.24
C LYS A 101 11.38 3.51 -2.27
N TYR A 102 11.61 2.98 -3.47
CA TYR A 102 12.29 1.71 -3.67
C TYR A 102 13.27 1.82 -4.82
N GLU A 103 14.50 1.36 -4.59
CA GLU A 103 15.52 1.23 -5.62
C GLU A 103 16.16 -0.16 -5.52
N VAL A 104 16.59 -0.71 -6.67
CA VAL A 104 17.25 -2.01 -6.74
C VAL A 104 18.31 -1.99 -7.82
N ASN A 105 19.50 -2.51 -7.49
CA ASN A 105 20.57 -2.63 -8.45
C ASN A 105 20.50 -3.95 -9.24
N LYS A 106 21.33 -4.08 -10.28
CA LYS A 106 21.40 -5.29 -11.13
C LYS A 106 21.76 -6.57 -10.36
N ARG A 107 22.36 -6.45 -9.17
CA ARG A 107 22.73 -7.59 -8.29
C ARG A 107 21.59 -7.99 -7.34
N GLY A 108 20.45 -7.32 -7.42
CA GLY A 108 19.29 -7.59 -6.57
C GLY A 108 19.45 -7.09 -5.14
N ILE A 109 20.39 -6.17 -4.88
CA ILE A 109 20.46 -5.43 -3.62
C ILE A 109 19.48 -4.27 -3.75
N TRP A 110 18.57 -4.18 -2.80
CA TRP A 110 17.52 -3.19 -2.77
C TRP A 110 17.67 -2.28 -1.56
N GLU A 111 17.14 -1.07 -1.71
CA GLU A 111 17.02 -0.07 -0.67
C GLU A 111 15.59 0.51 -0.70
N LYS A 112 15.05 0.78 0.48
CA LYS A 112 13.80 1.49 0.68
C LYS A 112 14.05 2.68 1.58
N GLU A 113 13.57 3.83 1.13
CA GLU A 113 13.50 5.05 1.93
C GLU A 113 12.04 5.31 2.27
N ILE A 114 11.72 5.20 3.55
CA ILE A 114 10.38 5.31 4.09
C ILE A 114 10.30 6.56 4.95
N LEU A 115 9.31 7.42 4.67
CA LEU A 115 8.93 8.51 5.56
C LEU A 115 7.59 8.16 6.20
N ALA A 116 7.53 8.16 7.52
CA ALA A 116 6.32 7.80 8.24
C ALA A 116 6.19 8.59 9.56
N VAL A 117 4.98 8.61 10.10
CA VAL A 117 4.73 9.02 11.49
C VAL A 117 4.35 7.79 12.30
N ILE A 118 5.14 7.49 13.33
CA ILE A 118 4.91 6.37 14.24
C ILE A 118 4.08 6.83 15.43
N ASN A 119 3.11 6.00 15.83
CA ASN A 119 2.21 6.23 16.96
C ASN A 119 1.57 7.64 16.93
N TYR A 120 1.24 8.11 15.71
CA TYR A 120 0.65 9.41 15.44
C TYR A 120 1.48 10.64 15.86
N LYS A 121 2.73 10.45 16.31
CA LYS A 121 3.51 11.52 16.97
C LYS A 121 4.96 11.63 16.53
N ILE A 122 5.61 10.52 16.20
CA ILE A 122 7.05 10.49 15.98
C ILE A 122 7.32 10.43 14.48
N PRO A 123 7.66 11.55 13.82
CA PRO A 123 8.09 11.51 12.42
C PRO A 123 9.44 10.83 12.32
N VAL A 124 9.54 9.83 11.44
CA VAL A 124 10.75 9.06 11.22
C VAL A 124 11.06 8.91 9.74
N LYS A 125 12.35 8.92 9.45
CA LYS A 125 12.92 8.46 8.19
C LYS A 125 13.56 7.10 8.44
N ILE A 126 13.11 6.09 7.70
CA ILE A 126 13.63 4.72 7.79
C ILE A 126 14.33 4.38 6.48
N ILE A 127 15.59 3.98 6.57
CA ILE A 127 16.35 3.41 5.45
C ILE A 127 16.49 1.92 5.71
N ALA A 128 15.81 1.12 4.89
CA ALA A 128 15.88 -0.34 4.95
C ALA A 128 16.55 -0.88 3.69
N SER A 129 17.52 -1.78 3.84
CA SER A 129 18.18 -2.43 2.70
C SER A 129 18.31 -3.93 2.91
N GLY A 130 18.46 -4.65 1.80
CA GLY A 130 18.64 -6.09 1.80
C GLY A 130 18.90 -6.64 0.41
N GLN A 131 18.81 -7.96 0.27
CA GLN A 131 18.98 -8.65 -1.01
C GLN A 131 17.72 -9.45 -1.35
N ASN A 132 17.36 -9.47 -2.62
CA ASN A 132 16.22 -10.24 -3.11
C ASN A 132 16.32 -11.72 -2.73
N PHE A 133 15.17 -12.29 -2.39
CA PHE A 133 14.94 -13.68 -2.01
C PHE A 133 15.60 -14.11 -0.70
N LYS A 134 16.28 -13.21 0.01
CA LYS A 134 16.73 -13.47 1.39
C LYS A 134 15.60 -13.21 2.39
N LYS A 135 15.54 -14.06 3.41
CA LYS A 135 14.55 -13.95 4.50
C LYS A 135 15.10 -13.21 5.73
N SER A 136 16.39 -12.89 5.75
CA SER A 136 17.11 -12.26 6.86
C SER A 136 18.28 -11.42 6.34
N GLY A 137 18.97 -10.72 7.26
CA GLY A 137 20.10 -9.85 6.94
C GLY A 137 19.66 -8.50 6.36
N PHE A 138 18.55 -7.97 6.85
CA PHE A 138 18.12 -6.61 6.55
C PHE A 138 18.96 -5.64 7.38
N ASN A 139 19.39 -4.54 6.77
CA ASN A 139 19.96 -3.41 7.51
C ASN A 139 18.89 -2.32 7.57
N ILE A 140 18.53 -1.90 8.77
CA ILE A 140 17.49 -0.90 9.01
C ILE A 140 18.13 0.20 9.85
N SER A 141 18.08 1.44 9.35
CA SER A 141 18.44 2.66 10.05
C SER A 141 17.19 3.50 10.24
N ILE A 142 16.98 4.05 11.43
CA ILE A 142 15.83 4.86 11.77
C ILE A 142 16.34 6.18 12.33
N GLU A 143 15.86 7.28 11.76
CA GLU A 143 16.20 8.64 12.18
C GLU A 143 14.90 9.37 12.53
N VAL A 144 14.85 9.96 13.72
CA VAL A 144 13.75 10.84 14.12
C VAL A 144 13.96 12.18 13.42
N VAL A 145 12.94 12.64 12.69
CA VAL A 145 13.00 13.91 11.96
C VAL A 145 12.56 15.04 12.89
N GLU A 146 13.25 16.18 12.90
CA GLU A 146 12.81 17.34 13.69
C GLU A 146 11.44 17.82 13.22
N GLU A 147 10.58 18.27 14.13
CA GLU A 147 9.21 18.71 13.80
C GLU A 147 9.20 19.79 12.70
N LYS A 148 10.10 20.78 12.76
CA LYS A 148 10.17 21.85 11.76
C LYS A 148 10.55 21.32 10.38
N GLU A 149 11.61 20.52 10.32
CA GLU A 149 12.05 19.86 9.08
C GLU A 149 10.92 18.99 8.51
N PHE A 150 10.25 18.21 9.35
CA PHE A 150 9.14 17.36 8.95
C PHE A 150 7.97 18.17 8.37
N LEU A 151 7.59 19.27 9.01
CA LEU A 151 6.53 20.16 8.52
C LEU A 151 6.91 20.81 7.18
N GLU A 152 8.18 21.16 6.97
CA GLU A 152 8.68 21.67 5.68
C GLU A 152 8.60 20.60 4.58
N ILE A 153 9.03 19.38 4.88
CA ILE A 153 8.90 18.23 3.97
C ILE A 153 7.43 18.00 3.58
N CYS A 154 6.52 17.99 4.56
CA CYS A 154 5.10 17.82 4.31
C CYS A 154 4.54 18.94 3.42
N LYS A 155 4.84 20.21 3.72
CA LYS A 155 4.38 21.35 2.91
C LYS A 155 4.88 21.25 1.47
N PHE A 156 6.14 20.88 1.28
CA PHE A 156 6.74 20.71 -0.04
C PHE A 156 6.04 19.61 -0.85
N GLU A 157 5.89 18.41 -0.27
CA GLU A 157 5.25 17.28 -0.97
C GLU A 157 3.75 17.56 -1.24
N ILE A 158 3.04 18.22 -0.31
CA ILE A 158 1.65 18.65 -0.54
C ILE A 158 1.55 19.59 -1.75
N ASN A 159 2.39 20.63 -1.82
CA ASN A 159 2.37 21.58 -2.93
C ASN A 159 2.65 20.88 -4.27
N LYS A 160 3.63 19.98 -4.29
CA LYS A 160 3.95 19.18 -5.48
C LYS A 160 2.76 18.35 -5.95
N ILE A 161 2.09 17.64 -5.03
CA ILE A 161 0.90 16.84 -5.36
C ILE A 161 -0.23 17.73 -5.90
N GLN A 162 -0.43 18.91 -5.31
CA GLN A 162 -1.44 19.86 -5.79
C GLN A 162 -1.16 20.35 -7.22
N GLU A 163 0.11 20.58 -7.57
CA GLU A 163 0.50 20.93 -8.94
C GLU A 163 0.25 19.76 -9.91
N GLU A 164 0.59 18.53 -9.52
CA GLU A 164 0.31 17.33 -10.32
C GLU A 164 -1.19 17.14 -10.56
N ILE A 165 -2.03 17.33 -9.55
CA ILE A 165 -3.50 17.26 -9.67
C ILE A 165 -4.01 18.26 -10.70
N LYS A 166 -3.59 19.53 -10.60
CA LYS A 166 -3.99 20.58 -11.56
C LYS A 166 -3.63 20.21 -13.00
N GLU A 167 -2.46 19.63 -13.22
CA GLU A 167 -2.05 19.22 -14.56
C GLU A 167 -2.87 18.01 -15.06
N LYS A 168 -3.16 17.04 -14.19
CA LYS A 168 -4.04 15.91 -14.53
C LYS A 168 -5.46 16.35 -14.87
N GLU A 169 -6.02 17.32 -14.16
CA GLU A 169 -7.32 17.91 -14.44
C GLU A 169 -7.36 18.60 -15.81
N ARG A 170 -6.30 19.34 -16.17
CA ARG A 170 -6.17 19.94 -17.52
C ARG A 170 -6.14 18.89 -18.62
N ILE A 171 -5.37 17.82 -18.43
CA ILE A 171 -5.29 16.71 -19.39
C ILE A 171 -6.67 16.03 -19.51
N LEU A 172 -7.35 15.78 -18.40
CA LEU A 172 -8.69 15.20 -18.37
C LEU A 172 -9.69 16.04 -19.17
N SER A 173 -9.67 17.37 -18.98
CA SER A 173 -10.51 18.30 -19.74
C SER A 173 -10.26 18.22 -21.25
N ARG A 174 -8.99 18.15 -21.69
CA ARG A 174 -8.65 17.99 -23.11
C ARG A 174 -9.19 16.69 -23.71
N TYR A 175 -9.10 15.59 -22.97
CA TYR A 175 -9.71 14.32 -23.42
C TYR A 175 -11.24 14.42 -23.50
N GLY A 176 -11.89 15.07 -22.52
CA GLY A 176 -13.33 15.31 -22.55
C GLY A 176 -13.77 16.08 -23.80
N LEU A 177 -13.08 17.18 -24.11
CA LEU A 177 -13.35 17.99 -25.31
C LEU A 177 -13.15 17.19 -26.61
N ALA A 178 -12.15 16.32 -26.68
CA ALA A 178 -11.93 15.48 -27.85
C ALA A 178 -13.09 14.50 -28.08
N ILE A 179 -13.59 13.87 -27.02
CA ILE A 179 -14.74 12.94 -27.08
C ILE A 179 -16.00 13.68 -27.52
N GLU A 180 -16.30 14.84 -26.95
CA GLU A 180 -17.49 15.64 -27.30
C GLU A 180 -17.49 16.03 -28.78
N LYS A 181 -16.35 16.49 -29.31
CA LYS A 181 -16.22 16.85 -30.73
C LYS A 181 -16.49 15.67 -31.66
N LEU A 182 -15.99 14.48 -31.32
CA LEU A 182 -16.22 13.29 -32.14
C LEU A 182 -17.70 12.84 -32.11
N LYS A 183 -18.32 12.81 -30.93
CA LYS A 183 -19.75 12.45 -30.79
C LYS A 183 -20.68 13.40 -31.54
N ASN A 184 -20.40 14.70 -31.50
CA ASN A 184 -21.18 15.69 -32.24
C ASN A 184 -21.02 15.51 -33.76
N THR A 185 -19.86 15.06 -34.22
CA THR A 185 -19.63 14.73 -35.63
C THR A 185 -20.42 13.49 -36.06
N GLU A 186 -20.46 12.43 -35.24
CA GLU A 186 -21.27 11.22 -35.53
C GLU A 186 -22.77 11.51 -35.59
N ASN A 187 -23.28 12.38 -34.71
CA ASN A 187 -24.70 12.79 -34.75
C ASN A 187 -25.03 13.62 -36.00
N LEU A 188 -24.11 14.47 -36.46
CA LEU A 188 -24.27 15.21 -37.72
C LEU A 188 -24.29 14.28 -38.94
N VAL A 189 -23.46 13.24 -38.96
CA VAL A 189 -23.43 12.25 -40.05
C VAL A 189 -24.73 11.43 -40.09
N LYS A 190 -25.25 11.00 -38.93
CA LYS A 190 -26.53 10.25 -38.85
C LYS A 190 -27.77 11.08 -39.21
N MET A 191 -27.70 12.41 -39.19
CA MET A 191 -28.79 13.29 -39.62
C MET A 191 -28.77 13.56 -41.13
N LEU A 192 -27.71 13.15 -41.84
CA LEU A 192 -27.53 13.35 -43.28
C LEU A 192 -27.79 12.07 -44.11
N ASP A 193 -28.02 10.94 -43.44
CA ASP A 193 -28.50 9.67 -44.02
C ASP A 193 -30.02 9.54 -43.87
#